data_AF-A0A2N2KDP8-F1
#
_entry.id   AF-A0A2N2KDP8-F1
#
_cell.length_a   1.000
_cell.length_b   1.000
_cell.length_c   1.000
_cell.angle_alpha   90.00
_cell.angle_beta   90.00
_cell.angle_gamma   90.00
#
_symmetry.space_group_name_H-M   'P 1'
#
loop_
_entity.id
_entity.type
_entity.pdbx_description
1 polymer ?
#
loop_
_entity_poly.entity_id
_entity_poly.type
_entity_poly.pdbx_seq_one_letter_code
_entity_poly.pdbx_strand_id
1 'polypeptide(L)'
;MKKKRVHTTWFERDDGLSDEQIKERGKAMERKIAMAKKKANGEKGSGSKKVKMEKLRPLLEKGGMTAEQLMKELGGITRLALKNAILKVMIDTKKVYDVPGLYGKAPGNINFTEFGIRIPTKRLKDHFKKGDEFSLKIDKGTIVLNKL
;
A
#
# COMPACT_ATOMS: atom_id res chain seq x y z
N MET A 1 4.52 38.92 -41.18
CA MET A 1 4.60 37.58 -40.53
C MET A 1 6.06 37.24 -40.25
N LYS A 2 6.49 37.21 -38.97
CA LYS A 2 7.86 36.82 -38.57
C LYS A 2 7.74 35.58 -37.67
N LYS A 3 8.20 34.43 -38.16
CA LYS A 3 8.23 33.16 -37.41
C LYS A 3 9.32 33.23 -36.33
N LYS A 4 8.92 33.31 -35.06
CA LYS A 4 9.83 33.09 -33.92
C LYS A 4 10.25 31.62 -33.95
N ARG A 5 11.52 31.35 -34.27
CA ARG A 5 12.12 30.03 -34.02
C ARG A 5 12.36 29.91 -32.53
N VAL A 6 11.82 28.84 -31.96
CA VAL A 6 11.99 28.47 -30.56
C VAL A 6 13.44 28.04 -30.40
N HIS A 7 14.08 28.60 -29.36
CA HIS A 7 15.45 28.32 -28.96
C HIS A 7 15.52 26.89 -28.41
N THR A 8 16.06 25.96 -29.19
CA THR A 8 16.37 24.61 -28.70
C THR A 8 17.82 24.59 -28.21
N THR A 9 17.96 24.26 -26.94
CA THR A 9 19.20 24.16 -26.18
C THR A 9 20.23 23.26 -26.85
N TRP A 10 21.43 23.84 -26.99
CA TRP A 10 22.75 23.24 -27.08
C TRP A 10 22.82 21.80 -26.51
N PHE A 11 23.13 20.85 -27.38
CA PHE A 11 23.86 19.64 -27.00
C PHE A 11 25.20 19.74 -27.72
N GLU A 12 26.25 19.92 -26.93
CA GLU A 12 27.64 19.91 -27.37
C GLU A 12 27.90 18.62 -28.15
N ARG A 13 28.47 18.81 -29.35
CA ARG A 13 29.01 17.73 -30.18
C ARG A 13 30.41 17.46 -29.67
N ASP A 14 30.63 16.30 -29.08
CA ASP A 14 31.92 15.62 -29.11
C ASP A 14 31.73 14.10 -29.05
N ASP A 15 32.68 13.40 -29.66
CA ASP A 15 32.87 11.94 -29.73
C ASP A 15 32.11 11.16 -30.84
N GLY A 16 32.64 11.25 -32.07
CA GLY A 16 33.11 10.08 -32.84
C GLY A 16 32.17 8.90 -33.12
N LEU A 17 30.85 9.07 -33.17
CA LEU A 17 29.91 7.99 -33.49
C LEU A 17 29.53 8.01 -34.98
N SER A 18 29.69 6.88 -35.67
CA SER A 18 29.28 6.76 -37.07
C SER A 18 27.75 6.84 -37.21
N ASP A 19 27.27 7.22 -38.40
CA ASP A 19 25.82 7.28 -38.70
C ASP A 19 25.10 5.95 -38.42
N GLU A 20 25.81 4.83 -38.55
CA GLU A 20 25.29 3.50 -38.21
C GLU A 20 25.08 3.33 -36.70
N GLN A 21 26.01 3.81 -35.86
CA GLN A 21 25.89 3.75 -34.41
C GLN A 21 24.77 4.67 -33.88
N ILE A 22 24.56 5.82 -34.52
CA ILE A 22 23.43 6.71 -34.21
C ILE A 22 22.10 6.02 -34.54
N LYS A 23 22.03 5.36 -35.70
CA LYS A 23 20.83 4.61 -36.13
C LYS A 23 20.55 3.40 -35.25
N GLU A 24 21.60 2.71 -34.79
CA GLU A 24 21.48 1.59 -33.86
C GLU A 24 21.02 2.05 -32.46
N ARG A 25 21.54 3.17 -31.96
CA ARG A 25 21.08 3.81 -30.71
C ARG A 25 19.62 4.23 -30.80
N GLY A 26 19.18 4.79 -31.94
CA GLY A 26 17.78 5.11 -32.20
C GLY A 26 16.88 3.88 -32.10
N LYS A 27 17.22 2.80 -32.80
CA LYS A 27 16.48 1.52 -32.73
C LYS A 27 16.48 0.91 -31.33
N ALA A 28 17.59 0.99 -30.60
CA ALA A 28 17.69 0.51 -29.22
C ALA A 28 16.78 1.32 -28.27
N MET A 29 16.69 2.64 -28.46
CA MET A 29 15.81 3.51 -27.69
C MET A 29 14.33 3.21 -27.98
N GLU A 30 13.95 3.02 -29.24
CA GLU A 30 12.59 2.62 -29.63
C GLU A 30 12.20 1.27 -29.02
N ARG A 31 13.12 0.29 -29.00
CA ARG A 31 12.91 -1.00 -28.32
C ARG A 31 12.69 -0.83 -26.82
N LYS A 32 13.46 0.05 -26.15
CA LYS A 32 13.26 0.36 -24.72
C LYS A 32 11.91 1.04 -24.47
N ILE A 33 11.50 1.97 -25.33
CA ILE A 33 10.19 2.63 -25.25
C ILE A 33 9.06 1.62 -25.48
N ALA A 34 9.20 0.71 -26.44
CA ALA A 34 8.23 -0.36 -26.69
C ALA A 34 8.14 -1.34 -25.51
N MET A 35 9.27 -1.74 -24.92
CA MET A 35 9.30 -2.57 -23.71
C MET A 35 8.68 -1.86 -22.49
N ALA A 36 8.94 -0.56 -22.31
CA ALA A 36 8.34 0.23 -21.24
C ALA A 36 6.83 0.38 -21.42
N LYS A 37 6.34 0.61 -22.66
CA LYS A 37 4.91 0.61 -22.97
C LYS A 37 4.27 -0.76 -22.74
N LYS A 38 4.96 -1.85 -23.07
CA LYS A 38 4.48 -3.22 -22.83
C LYS A 38 4.41 -3.55 -21.33
N LYS A 39 5.37 -3.10 -20.51
CA LYS A 39 5.30 -3.20 -19.03
C LYS A 39 4.16 -2.35 -18.46
N ALA A 40 4.02 -1.11 -18.90
CA ALA A 40 2.94 -0.21 -18.47
C ALA A 40 1.53 -0.72 -18.87
N ASN A 41 1.42 -1.47 -19.97
CA ASN A 41 0.16 -2.09 -20.39
C ASN A 41 -0.07 -3.47 -19.74
N GLY A 42 0.99 -4.19 -19.37
CA GLY A 42 0.93 -5.45 -18.62
C GLY A 42 0.56 -5.30 -17.14
N GLU A 43 0.82 -4.14 -16.55
CA GLU A 43 0.38 -3.81 -15.17
C GLU A 43 -1.05 -3.26 -15.08
N LYS A 44 -1.76 -3.06 -16.21
CA LYS A 44 -3.19 -2.71 -16.23
C LYS A 44 -4.10 -3.94 -16.23
N GLY A 45 -3.70 -4.97 -15.49
CA GLY A 45 -4.37 -6.27 -15.43
C GLY A 45 -4.74 -6.74 -14.02
N SER A 46 -4.70 -5.89 -12.98
CA SER A 46 -5.48 -6.18 -11.77
C SER A 46 -6.85 -5.56 -11.97
N GLY A 47 -7.76 -6.32 -12.57
CA GLY A 47 -9.16 -5.95 -12.65
C GLY A 47 -9.69 -5.75 -11.24
N SER A 48 -9.67 -4.50 -10.76
CA SER A 48 -10.29 -4.13 -9.50
C SER A 48 -11.77 -4.43 -9.64
N LYS A 49 -12.19 -5.63 -9.19
CA LYS A 49 -13.58 -6.07 -9.17
C LYS A 49 -14.38 -4.95 -8.52
N LYS A 50 -15.28 -4.34 -9.30
CA LYS A 50 -16.14 -3.26 -8.83
C LYS A 50 -16.99 -3.81 -7.68
N VAL A 51 -16.92 -3.14 -6.52
CA VAL A 51 -17.74 -3.50 -5.36
C VAL A 51 -19.20 -3.27 -5.73
N LYS A 52 -20.03 -4.30 -5.61
CA LYS A 52 -21.48 -4.21 -5.83
C LYS A 52 -22.13 -3.54 -4.62
N MET A 53 -22.32 -2.22 -4.68
CA MET A 53 -22.84 -1.41 -3.57
C MET A 53 -24.24 -1.86 -3.10
N GLU A 54 -25.07 -2.33 -4.01
CA GLU A 54 -26.41 -2.88 -3.74
C GLU A 54 -26.39 -4.04 -2.76
N LYS A 55 -25.32 -4.85 -2.79
CA LYS A 55 -25.12 -5.96 -1.85
C LYS A 55 -24.45 -5.51 -0.56
N LEU A 56 -23.59 -4.50 -0.60
CA LEU A 56 -22.85 -4.04 0.58
C LEU A 56 -23.76 -3.36 1.61
N ARG A 57 -24.69 -2.50 1.18
CA ARG A 57 -25.61 -1.77 2.09
C ARG A 57 -26.40 -2.68 3.04
N PRO A 58 -27.14 -3.71 2.57
CA PRO A 58 -27.91 -4.57 3.45
C PRO A 58 -27.01 -5.43 4.36
N LEU A 59 -25.79 -5.78 3.93
CA LEU A 59 -24.84 -6.53 4.76
C LEU A 59 -24.31 -5.67 5.91
N LEU A 60 -24.06 -4.38 5.67
CA LEU A 60 -23.65 -3.44 6.71
C LEU A 60 -24.78 -3.14 7.70
N GLU A 61 -26.03 -3.04 7.23
CA GLU A 61 -27.19 -2.80 8.09
C GLU A 61 -27.56 -3.99 8.97
N LYS A 62 -27.38 -5.23 8.47
CA LYS A 62 -27.53 -6.44 9.29
C LYS A 62 -26.48 -6.54 10.41
N GLY A 63 -25.29 -5.98 10.18
CA GLY A 63 -24.19 -5.99 11.14
C GLY A 63 -23.58 -7.39 11.37
N GLY A 64 -22.60 -7.46 12.27
CA GLY A 64 -22.01 -8.72 12.75
C GLY A 64 -20.99 -9.39 11.81
N MET A 65 -20.80 -8.90 10.59
CA MET A 65 -19.82 -9.46 9.65
C MET A 65 -18.44 -8.82 9.77
N THR A 66 -17.40 -9.64 9.72
CA THR A 66 -16.01 -9.17 9.67
C THR A 66 -15.63 -8.70 8.27
N ALA A 67 -14.57 -7.90 8.17
CA ALA A 67 -14.05 -7.46 6.88
C ALA A 67 -13.69 -8.63 5.95
N GLU A 68 -13.18 -9.74 6.48
CA GLU A 68 -12.85 -10.94 5.70
C GLU A 68 -14.09 -11.61 5.12
N GLN A 69 -15.16 -11.73 5.92
CA GLN A 69 -16.43 -12.26 5.47
C GLN A 69 -17.05 -11.38 4.39
N LEU A 70 -17.04 -10.04 4.57
CA LEU A 70 -17.52 -9.09 3.56
C LEU A 70 -16.70 -9.15 2.27
N MET A 71 -15.37 -9.27 2.37
CA MET A 71 -14.51 -9.42 1.20
C MET A 71 -14.84 -10.69 0.41
N LYS A 72 -15.14 -11.80 1.10
CA LYS A 72 -15.52 -13.08 0.49
C LYS A 72 -16.90 -13.01 -0.18
N GLU A 73 -17.91 -12.51 0.54
CA GLU A 73 -19.30 -12.33 0.04
C GLU A 73 -19.38 -11.43 -1.19
N LEU A 74 -18.54 -10.39 -1.25
CA LEU A 74 -18.49 -9.44 -2.37
C LEU A 74 -17.64 -9.93 -3.54
N GLY A 75 -17.21 -11.19 -3.53
CA GLY A 75 -16.53 -11.84 -4.66
C GLY A 75 -15.00 -11.73 -4.62
N GLY A 76 -14.41 -11.65 -3.42
CA GLY A 76 -12.97 -11.60 -3.21
C GLY A 76 -12.38 -10.22 -3.54
N ILE A 77 -13.01 -9.16 -3.03
CA ILE A 77 -12.51 -7.78 -3.21
C ILE A 77 -11.35 -7.49 -2.26
N THR A 78 -10.50 -6.53 -2.62
CA THR A 78 -9.39 -6.11 -1.76
C THR A 78 -9.90 -5.30 -0.57
N ARG A 79 -9.17 -5.34 0.55
CA ARG A 79 -9.48 -4.57 1.77
C ARG A 79 -9.60 -3.07 1.49
N LEU A 80 -8.77 -2.54 0.60
CA LEU A 80 -8.83 -1.13 0.19
C LEU A 80 -10.12 -0.80 -0.57
N ALA A 81 -10.55 -1.68 -1.49
CA ALA A 81 -11.80 -1.50 -2.22
C ALA A 81 -13.01 -1.56 -1.27
N LEU A 82 -12.99 -2.48 -0.29
CA LEU A 82 -14.02 -2.56 0.75
C LEU A 82 -14.06 -1.29 1.60
N LYS A 83 -12.91 -0.77 2.06
CA LYS A 83 -12.83 0.48 2.84
C LYS A 83 -13.44 1.65 2.07
N ASN A 84 -13.07 1.82 0.80
CA ASN A 84 -13.59 2.90 -0.03
C ASN A 84 -15.10 2.77 -0.27
N ALA A 85 -15.60 1.55 -0.41
CA ALA A 85 -17.02 1.30 -0.60
C ALA A 85 -17.83 1.60 0.67
N ILE A 86 -17.33 1.19 1.83
CA ILE A 86 -17.97 1.47 3.12
C ILE A 86 -18.00 2.96 3.41
N LEU A 87 -16.91 3.68 3.13
CA LEU A 87 -16.85 5.14 3.26
C LEU A 87 -17.93 5.84 2.40
N LYS A 88 -18.14 5.39 1.16
CA LYS A 88 -19.22 5.92 0.33
C LYS A 88 -20.60 5.68 0.94
N VAL A 89 -20.84 4.46 1.44
CA VAL A 89 -22.11 4.14 2.10
C VAL A 89 -22.33 5.01 3.35
N MET A 90 -21.29 5.21 4.17
CA MET A 90 -21.37 6.08 5.35
C MET A 90 -21.71 7.53 5.00
N ILE A 91 -21.14 8.06 3.91
CA ILE A 91 -21.43 9.41 3.41
C ILE A 91 -22.89 9.49 2.94
N ASP A 92 -23.34 8.51 2.16
CA ASP A 92 -24.69 8.47 1.59
C ASP A 92 -25.76 8.35 2.67
N THR A 93 -25.56 7.46 3.66
CA THR A 93 -26.55 7.16 4.69
C THR A 93 -26.41 8.03 5.93
N LYS A 94 -25.33 8.82 6.04
CA LYS A 94 -24.93 9.56 7.25
C LYS A 94 -24.86 8.67 8.51
N LYS A 95 -24.65 7.36 8.33
CA LYS A 95 -24.51 6.38 9.42
C LYS A 95 -23.09 5.88 9.51
N VAL A 96 -22.63 5.66 10.73
CA VAL A 96 -21.33 5.04 11.00
C VAL A 96 -21.54 3.54 11.13
N TYR A 97 -20.82 2.75 10.33
CA TYR A 97 -20.78 1.30 10.43
C TYR A 97 -19.45 0.87 11.02
N ASP A 98 -19.47 0.17 12.15
CA ASP A 98 -18.28 -0.50 12.66
C ASP A 98 -18.15 -1.88 12.01
N VAL A 99 -16.99 -2.13 11.37
CA VAL A 99 -16.71 -3.40 10.69
C VAL A 99 -15.43 -3.99 11.27
N PRO A 100 -15.55 -5.06 12.08
CA PRO A 100 -14.40 -5.70 12.70
C PRO A 100 -13.37 -6.16 11.67
N GLY A 101 -12.10 -5.78 11.88
CA GLY A 101 -10.99 -6.14 11.02
C GLY A 101 -10.85 -5.31 9.73
N LEU A 102 -11.70 -4.29 9.52
CA LEU A 102 -11.60 -3.39 8.37
C LEU A 102 -10.57 -2.28 8.62
N TYR A 103 -10.73 -1.60 9.74
CA TYR A 103 -9.74 -0.67 10.27
C TYR A 103 -8.72 -1.56 10.97
N GLY A 104 -7.56 -1.75 10.34
CA GLY A 104 -6.50 -2.52 10.97
C GLY A 104 -6.24 -1.99 12.37
N LYS A 105 -5.95 -2.89 13.31
CA LYS A 105 -5.19 -2.49 14.51
C LYS A 105 -4.11 -1.54 14.01
N ALA A 106 -4.06 -0.32 14.54
CA ALA A 106 -2.86 0.51 14.42
C ALA A 106 -1.67 -0.43 14.60
N PRO A 107 -0.67 -0.47 13.70
CA PRO A 107 0.32 -1.55 13.65
C PRO A 107 1.03 -1.69 15.00
N GLY A 108 0.44 -2.51 15.86
CA GLY A 108 1.00 -3.01 17.09
C GLY A 108 1.88 -4.14 16.67
N ASN A 109 3.04 -3.79 16.09
CA ASN A 109 4.07 -4.71 15.63
C ASN A 109 4.75 -5.40 16.82
N ILE A 110 3.97 -6.05 17.68
CA ILE A 110 4.47 -6.98 18.67
C ILE A 110 4.55 -8.32 17.92
N ASN A 111 5.77 -8.71 17.58
CA ASN A 111 6.01 -9.98 16.90
C ASN A 111 6.18 -11.06 17.95
N PHE A 112 5.28 -12.03 17.95
CA PHE A 112 5.41 -13.25 18.73
C PHE A 112 6.21 -14.26 17.93
N THR A 113 7.30 -14.78 18.50
CA THR A 113 8.12 -15.83 17.92
C THR A 113 8.13 -17.03 18.87
N GLU A 114 8.62 -18.19 18.40
CA GLU A 114 8.82 -19.38 19.24
C GLU A 114 9.74 -19.10 20.45
N PHE A 115 10.53 -18.03 20.37
CA PHE A 115 11.47 -17.60 21.41
C PHE A 115 10.93 -16.44 22.27
N GLY A 116 9.69 -16.00 22.06
CA GLY A 116 9.02 -14.99 22.91
C GLY A 116 8.54 -13.74 22.18
N ILE A 117 8.60 -12.60 22.87
CA ILE A 117 8.01 -11.33 22.42
C ILE A 117 9.12 -10.41 21.90
N ARG A 118 9.07 -10.04 20.62
CA ARG A 118 9.98 -9.06 20.02
C ARG A 118 9.30 -7.70 19.88
N ILE A 119 9.80 -6.71 20.64
CA ILE A 119 9.33 -5.33 20.62
C ILE A 119 10.33 -4.47 19.81
N PRO A 120 9.89 -3.74 18.76
CA PRO A 120 10.77 -2.87 17.98
C PRO A 120 11.39 -1.74 18.82
N THR A 121 12.70 -1.57 18.70
CA THR A 121 13.48 -0.55 19.46
C THR A 121 12.98 0.87 19.25
N LYS A 122 12.36 1.20 18.10
CA LYS A 122 11.76 2.52 17.83
C LYS A 122 10.72 2.95 18.88
N ARG A 123 10.10 2.02 19.61
CA ARG A 123 9.12 2.33 20.68
C ARG A 123 9.75 2.38 22.08
N LEU A 124 10.99 1.91 22.20
CA LEU A 124 11.70 1.77 23.47
C LEU A 124 12.79 2.83 23.63
N LYS A 125 13.24 3.45 22.53
CA LYS A 125 14.42 4.34 22.46
C LYS A 125 14.41 5.51 23.46
N ASP A 126 13.25 5.93 23.92
CA ASP A 126 13.12 7.08 24.84
C ASP A 126 13.06 6.67 26.31
N HIS A 127 12.86 5.38 26.61
CA HIS A 127 12.62 4.89 27.97
C HIS A 127 13.56 3.75 28.39
N PHE A 128 14.12 3.01 27.43
CA PHE A 128 14.91 1.80 27.68
C PHE A 128 16.16 1.75 26.81
N LYS A 129 17.23 1.17 27.37
CA LYS A 129 18.56 1.07 26.78
C LYS A 129 18.96 -0.39 26.63
N LYS A 130 19.94 -0.65 25.76
CA LYS A 130 20.53 -1.99 25.65
C LYS A 130 21.20 -2.34 26.99
N GLY A 131 20.89 -3.53 27.51
CA GLY A 131 21.41 -3.99 28.80
C GLY A 131 20.50 -3.70 29.99
N ASP A 132 19.38 -3.00 29.79
CA ASP A 132 18.34 -2.91 30.82
C ASP A 132 17.77 -4.30 31.11
N GLU A 133 17.65 -4.64 32.38
CA GLU A 133 17.02 -5.86 32.86
C GLU A 133 15.59 -5.58 33.32
N PHE A 134 14.72 -6.59 33.21
CA PHE A 134 13.31 -6.46 33.53
C PHE A 134 12.83 -7.65 34.35
N SER A 135 12.01 -7.37 35.35
CA SER A 135 11.17 -8.40 35.97
C SER A 135 9.88 -8.55 35.16
N LEU A 136 9.44 -9.80 34.99
CA LEU A 136 8.21 -10.16 34.30
C LEU A 136 7.14 -10.55 35.33
N LYS A 137 5.96 -9.94 35.24
CA LYS A 137 4.77 -10.36 35.98
C LYS A 137 3.56 -10.42 35.06
N ILE A 138 2.66 -11.36 35.31
CA ILE A 138 1.32 -11.37 34.70
C ILE A 138 0.36 -10.79 35.74
N ASP A 139 -0.27 -9.66 35.42
CA ASP A 139 -1.25 -9.01 36.28
C ASP A 139 -2.52 -8.69 35.47
N LYS A 140 -3.68 -9.11 35.97
CA LYS A 140 -4.99 -8.86 35.34
C LYS A 140 -5.03 -9.20 33.84
N GLY A 141 -4.42 -10.33 33.46
CA GLY A 141 -4.36 -10.78 32.07
C GLY A 141 -3.39 -10.01 31.17
N THR A 142 -2.51 -9.19 31.74
CA THR A 142 -1.52 -8.39 31.02
C THR A 142 -0.10 -8.77 31.45
N ILE A 143 0.84 -8.87 30.50
CA ILE A 143 2.27 -9.01 30.82
C ILE A 143 2.83 -7.63 31.15
N VAL A 144 3.36 -7.48 32.36
CA VAL A 144 4.01 -6.27 32.86
C VAL A 144 5.51 -6.53 32.96
N LEU A 145 6.29 -5.69 32.28
CA LEU A 145 7.75 -5.68 32.37
C LEU A 145 8.16 -4.47 33.21
N ASN A 146 8.66 -4.71 34.43
CA ASN A 146 9.19 -3.63 35.27
C ASN A 146 10.70 -3.61 35.16
N LYS A 147 11.26 -2.45 34.86
CA LYS A 147 12.71 -2.25 34.81
C LYS A 147 13.31 -2.50 36.19
N LEU A 148 14.42 -3.24 36.24
CA LEU A 148 15.23 -3.46 37.43
C LEU A 148 16.27 -2.35 37.59
#